data_AF-A0A6J0SIH5-F1
#
_entry.id   AF-A0A6J0SIH5-F1
#
_cell.length_a   1.000
_cell.length_b   1.000
_cell.length_c   1.000
_cell.angle_alpha   90.00
_cell.angle_beta   90.00
_cell.angle_gamma   90.00
#
_symmetry.space_group_name_H-M   'P 1'
#
loop_
_entity.id
_entity.type
_entity.pdbx_description
1 polymer ?
#
loop_
_entity_poly.entity_id
_entity_poly.type
_entity_poly.pdbx_seq_one_letter_code
_entity_poly.pdbx_strand_id
1 'polypeptide(L)'
;MSLWSWVNRPEELSRLKNPLFEANSLVIWPSVAPQSLQLWEGVFLRWNRSSKFLDESYEEMINIIKYNRELQVKVNLLRRQLAELEADDGMPDDGMAESP
;
A
#
# COMPACT_ATOMS: atom_id res chain seq x y z
N MET A 1 -5.72 -25.90 22.95
CA MET A 1 -5.16 -24.89 22.02
C MET A 1 -6.31 -24.19 21.33
N SER A 2 -6.29 -22.86 21.23
CA SER A 2 -7.31 -22.12 20.47
C SER A 2 -6.83 -21.90 19.03
N LEU A 3 -7.77 -21.76 18.11
CA LEU A 3 -7.48 -21.37 16.72
C LEU A 3 -6.71 -20.04 16.68
N TRP A 4 -7.10 -19.09 17.53
CA TRP A 4 -6.47 -17.77 17.60
C TRP A 4 -5.00 -17.82 18.03
N SER A 5 -4.62 -18.76 18.90
CA SER A 5 -3.21 -18.96 19.25
C SER A 5 -2.36 -19.44 18.07
N TRP A 6 -2.96 -20.11 17.09
CA TRP A 6 -2.27 -20.51 15.85
C TRP A 6 -2.28 -19.38 14.81
N VAL A 7 -3.44 -18.75 14.56
CA VAL A 7 -3.60 -17.64 13.60
C VAL A 7 -2.66 -16.47 13.92
N ASN A 8 -2.48 -16.16 15.21
CA ASN A 8 -1.66 -15.03 15.64
C ASN A 8 -0.15 -15.30 15.64
N ARG A 9 0.30 -16.47 15.17
CA ARG A 9 1.74 -16.71 14.97
C ARG A 9 2.26 -15.80 13.86
N PRO A 10 3.46 -15.21 13.97
CA PRO A 10 3.96 -14.24 12.99
C PRO A 10 3.93 -14.74 11.54
N GLU A 11 4.30 -16.01 11.32
CA GLU A 11 4.28 -16.67 10.01
C GLU A 11 2.87 -16.71 9.42
N GLU A 12 1.90 -17.23 10.18
CA GLU A 12 0.51 -17.35 9.74
C GLU A 12 -0.18 -15.99 9.59
N LEU A 13 0.05 -15.09 10.53
CA LEU A 13 -0.50 -13.75 10.51
C LEU A 13 -0.03 -12.97 9.28
N SER A 14 1.25 -13.11 8.89
CA SER A 14 1.78 -12.47 7.69
C SER A 14 1.06 -12.93 6.40
N ARG A 15 0.63 -14.20 6.35
CA ARG A 15 -0.08 -14.80 5.22
C ARG A 15 -1.58 -14.44 5.20
N LEU A 16 -2.19 -14.31 6.38
CA LEU A 16 -3.62 -14.06 6.53
C LEU A 16 -3.99 -12.57 6.54
N LYS A 17 -3.00 -11.68 6.63
CA LYS A 17 -3.23 -10.23 6.63
C LYS A 17 -3.51 -9.73 5.21
N ASN A 18 -4.60 -8.97 5.05
CA ASN A 18 -4.86 -8.26 3.81
C ASN A 18 -3.81 -7.13 3.62
N PRO A 19 -3.00 -7.16 2.55
CA PRO A 19 -1.97 -6.15 2.30
C PRO A 19 -2.56 -4.75 1.99
N LEU A 20 -3.83 -4.67 1.59
CA LEU A 20 -4.56 -3.43 1.33
C LEU A 20 -5.34 -2.92 2.55
N PHE A 21 -5.24 -3.57 3.70
CA PHE A 21 -5.99 -3.17 4.87
C PHE A 21 -5.48 -1.84 5.43
N GLU A 22 -6.39 -0.86 5.45
CA GLU A 22 -6.26 0.38 6.21
C GLU A 22 -7.44 0.50 7.16
N ALA A 23 -7.20 1.03 8.36
CA ALA A 23 -8.25 1.17 9.36
C ALA A 23 -9.31 2.15 8.86
N ASN A 24 -10.52 1.64 8.61
CA ASN A 24 -11.66 2.44 8.21
C ASN A 24 -12.60 2.64 9.41
N SER A 25 -12.79 3.90 9.81
CA SER A 25 -13.67 4.28 10.92
C SER A 25 -15.13 4.49 10.50
N LEU A 26 -15.43 4.41 9.20
CA LEU A 26 -16.76 4.60 8.66
C LEU A 26 -17.59 3.32 8.74
N VAL A 27 -18.91 3.48 8.79
CA VAL A 27 -19.85 2.35 8.74
C VAL A 27 -19.85 1.76 7.32
N ILE A 28 -19.68 0.45 7.23
CA ILE A 28 -19.79 -0.30 5.97
C ILE A 28 -21.25 -0.71 5.77
N TRP A 29 -21.85 -0.29 4.65
CA TRP A 29 -23.23 -0.63 4.26
C TRP A 29 -23.24 -1.51 3.01
N PRO A 30 -23.04 -2.83 3.13
CA PRO A 30 -23.03 -3.71 1.98
C PRO A 30 -24.43 -3.83 1.37
N SER A 31 -24.49 -3.94 0.05
CA SER A 31 -25.73 -4.29 -0.65
C SER A 31 -26.04 -5.78 -0.48
N VAL A 32 -27.32 -6.10 -0.33
CA VAL A 32 -27.85 -7.48 -0.29
C VAL A 32 -28.62 -7.84 -1.57
N ALA A 33 -28.56 -7.00 -2.60
CA ALA A 33 -29.17 -7.30 -3.88
C ALA A 33 -28.48 -8.51 -4.54
N PRO A 34 -29.23 -9.44 -5.20
CA PRO A 34 -28.63 -10.62 -5.83
C PRO A 34 -27.51 -10.29 -6.82
N GLN A 35 -27.66 -9.21 -7.59
CA GLN A 35 -26.66 -8.73 -8.55
C GLN A 35 -25.35 -8.24 -7.93
N SER A 36 -25.34 -7.86 -6.64
CA SER A 36 -24.12 -7.48 -5.92
C SER A 36 -23.43 -8.64 -5.22
N LEU A 37 -24.07 -9.81 -5.15
CA LEU A 37 -23.51 -11.01 -4.53
C LEU A 37 -22.85 -11.88 -5.61
N GLN A 38 -21.61 -12.28 -5.36
CA GLN A 38 -20.85 -13.17 -6.23
C GLN A 38 -20.68 -14.54 -5.58
N LEU A 39 -20.60 -15.59 -6.40
CA LEU A 39 -20.20 -16.90 -5.92
C LEU A 39 -18.74 -16.82 -5.44
N TRP A 40 -18.48 -17.25 -4.20
CA TRP A 40 -17.11 -17.33 -3.70
C TRP A 40 -16.40 -18.57 -4.27
N GLU A 41 -15.90 -18.43 -5.50
CA GLU A 41 -15.30 -19.55 -6.25
C GLU A 41 -14.11 -20.18 -5.52
N GLY A 42 -13.27 -19.38 -4.85
CA GLY A 42 -12.12 -19.87 -4.08
C GLY A 42 -12.47 -20.80 -2.91
N VAL A 43 -13.72 -20.81 -2.47
CA VAL A 43 -14.23 -21.75 -1.45
C VAL A 43 -15.04 -22.86 -2.12
N PHE A 44 -16.05 -22.51 -2.91
CA PHE A 44 -17.03 -23.49 -3.42
C PHE A 44 -16.56 -24.25 -4.66
N LEU A 45 -15.65 -23.68 -5.46
CA LEU A 45 -15.13 -24.29 -6.69
C LEU A 45 -13.65 -24.68 -6.60
N ARG A 46 -13.04 -24.57 -5.41
CA ARG A 46 -11.59 -24.76 -5.18
C ARG A 46 -11.01 -26.04 -5.79
N TRP A 47 -11.76 -27.14 -5.78
CA TRP A 47 -11.29 -28.44 -6.26
C TRP A 47 -11.54 -28.65 -7.76
N ASN A 48 -12.44 -27.87 -8.35
CA ASN A 48 -12.87 -28.01 -9.74
C ASN A 48 -12.21 -26.96 -10.66
N ARG A 49 -11.71 -25.86 -10.11
CA ARG A 49 -11.05 -24.79 -10.85
C ARG A 49 -9.68 -24.49 -10.27
N SER A 50 -8.71 -24.25 -11.16
CA SER A 50 -7.38 -23.79 -10.76
C SER A 50 -7.44 -22.36 -10.22
N SER A 51 -6.74 -22.09 -9.13
CA SER A 51 -6.56 -20.76 -8.55
C SER A 51 -5.52 -19.90 -9.29
N LYS A 52 -4.88 -20.42 -10.35
CA LYS A 52 -3.72 -19.80 -11.01
C LYS A 52 -3.91 -18.30 -11.30
N PHE A 53 -5.05 -17.90 -11.87
CA PHE A 53 -5.31 -16.49 -12.16
C PHE A 53 -5.45 -15.61 -10.92
N LEU A 54 -6.03 -16.15 -9.84
CA LEU A 54 -6.14 -15.44 -8.56
C LEU A 54 -4.77 -15.29 -7.91
N ASP A 55 -3.94 -16.33 -8.00
CA ASP A 55 -2.58 -16.34 -7.47
C ASP A 55 -1.71 -15.32 -8.24
N GLU A 56 -1.73 -15.33 -9.58
CA GLU A 56 -1.05 -14.35 -10.44
C GLU A 56 -1.52 -12.91 -10.15
N SER A 57 -2.82 -12.70 -10.02
CA SER A 57 -3.38 -11.38 -9.69
C SER A 57 -2.93 -10.89 -8.31
N TYR A 58 -2.83 -11.81 -7.34
CA TYR A 58 -2.34 -11.50 -6.00
C TYR A 58 -0.85 -11.13 -6.02
N GLU A 59 -0.03 -11.86 -6.77
CA GLU A 59 1.40 -11.55 -6.94
C GLU A 59 1.60 -10.17 -7.58
N GLU A 60 0.87 -9.87 -8.65
CA GLU A 60 0.92 -8.55 -9.29
C GLU A 60 0.47 -7.43 -8.34
N MET A 61 -0.58 -7.64 -7.57
CA MET A 61 -1.01 -6.69 -6.54
C MET A 61 0.11 -6.40 -5.53
N ILE A 62 0.81 -7.44 -5.06
CA ILE A 62 1.95 -7.28 -4.14
C ILE A 62 3.08 -6.50 -4.80
N ASN A 63 3.39 -6.76 -6.07
CA ASN A 63 4.42 -6.05 -6.81
C ASN A 63 4.09 -4.55 -6.95
N ILE A 64 2.85 -4.23 -7.28
CA ILE A 64 2.36 -2.85 -7.38
C ILE A 64 2.48 -2.13 -6.03
N ILE A 65 2.10 -2.77 -4.92
CA ILE A 65 2.20 -2.18 -3.57
C ILE A 65 3.66 -1.87 -3.22
N LYS A 66 4.58 -2.80 -3.50
CA LYS A 66 6.02 -2.61 -3.27
C LYS A 66 6.57 -1.44 -4.08
N TYR A 67 6.27 -1.43 -5.38
CA TYR A 67 6.72 -0.38 -6.28
C TYR A 67 6.20 1.00 -5.89
N ASN A 68 4.93 1.11 -5.51
CA ASN A 68 4.34 2.36 -5.02
C ASN A 68 5.04 2.87 -3.76
N ARG A 69 5.39 1.97 -2.83
CA ARG A 69 6.12 2.35 -1.62
C ARG A 69 7.51 2.90 -1.96
N GLU A 70 8.22 2.31 -2.91
CA GLU A 70 9.52 2.81 -3.38
C GLU A 70 9.40 4.20 -4.02
N LEU A 71 8.38 4.40 -4.85
CA LEU A 71 8.10 5.70 -5.47
C LEU A 71 7.77 6.77 -4.42
N GLN A 72 6.99 6.44 -3.39
CA GLN A 72 6.69 7.38 -2.30
C GLN A 72 7.96 7.81 -1.56
N VAL A 73 8.89 6.89 -1.30
CA VAL A 73 10.18 7.23 -0.69
C VAL A 73 10.97 8.18 -1.57
N LYS A 74 11.06 7.91 -2.89
CA LYS A 74 11.74 8.79 -3.85
C LYS A 74 11.11 10.19 -3.90
N VAL A 75 9.78 10.27 -3.95
CA VAL A 75 9.06 11.56 -3.94
C VAL A 75 9.37 12.34 -2.67
N ASN A 76 9.35 11.70 -1.51
CA ASN A 76 9.66 12.35 -0.25
C ASN A 76 11.11 12.85 -0.17
N LEU A 77 12.06 12.12 -0.75
CA LEU A 77 13.45 12.55 -0.85
C LEU A 77 13.58 13.79 -1.75
N LEU A 78 13.01 13.74 -2.96
CA LEU A 78 13.07 14.85 -3.91
C LEU A 78 12.42 16.12 -3.36
N ARG A 79 11.30 15.99 -2.61
CA ARG A 79 10.66 17.12 -1.93
C ARG A 79 11.57 17.77 -0.89
N ARG A 80 12.38 16.99 -0.17
CA ARG A 80 13.36 17.53 0.79
C ARG A 80 14.49 18.27 0.07
N GLN A 81 15.03 17.68 -0.99
CA GLN A 81 16.10 18.29 -1.79
C GLN A 81 15.65 19.61 -2.43
N LEU A 82 14.41 19.66 -2.95
CA LEU A 82 13.86 20.90 -3.51
C LEU A 82 13.75 22.00 -2.45
N ALA A 83 13.27 21.67 -1.24
CA ALA A 83 13.16 22.63 -0.15
C ALA A 83 14.53 23.16 0.32
N GLU A 84 15.58 22.33 0.25
CA GLU A 84 16.96 22.75 0.56
C GLU A 84 17.49 23.73 -0.50
N LEU A 85 17.27 23.46 -1.79
CA LEU A 85 17.70 24.33 -2.88
C LEU A 85 16.96 25.67 -2.89
N GLU A 86 15.64 25.68 -2.65
CA GLU A 86 14.85 26.90 -2.54
C GLU A 86 15.28 27.77 -1.35
N ALA A 87 15.80 27.17 -0.28
CA ALA A 87 16.33 27.91 0.87
C ALA A 87 17.71 28.54 0.59
N ASP A 88 18.53 27.91 -0.25
CA ASP A 88 19.88 28.40 -0.63
C ASP A 88 19.81 29.54 -1.66
N ASP A 89 18.88 29.45 -2.62
CA ASP A 89 18.63 30.47 -3.67
C ASP A 89 17.95 31.75 -3.11
N GLY A 90 17.42 31.67 -1.88
CA GLY A 90 16.76 32.79 -1.17
C GLY A 90 17.68 33.65 -0.31
N MET A 91 18.99 33.36 -0.21
CA MET A 91 19.95 34.28 0.39
C MET A 91 20.20 35.45 -0.58
N PRO A 92 19.87 36.70 -0.21
CA PRO A 92 20.28 37.84 -1.03
C PRO A 92 21.80 37.87 -1.08
N ASP A 93 22.35 37.91 -2.29
CA ASP A 93 23.73 38.32 -2.57
C ASP A 93 23.90 39.70 -1.95
N ASP A 94 24.39 39.73 -0.70
CA ASP A 94 24.69 40.95 0.02
C ASP A 94 25.84 41.58 -0.76
N GLY A 95 25.42 42.51 -1.62
CA GLY A 95 26.24 43.08 -2.66
C GLY A 95 27.58 43.48 -2.10
N MET A 96 28.62 43.08 -2.84
CA MET A 96 29.93 43.70 -2.86
C MET A 96 29.79 45.23 -2.70
N ALA A 97 29.85 45.72 -1.47
CA ALA A 97 30.08 47.13 -1.21
C ALA A 97 31.58 47.35 -1.37
N GLU A 98 32.01 47.42 -2.63
CA GLU A 98 33.26 48.06 -3.00
C GLU A 98 33.21 49.54 -2.64
N SER A 99 34.33 49.99 -2.07
CA SER A 99 34.93 51.33 -2.14
C SER A 99 34.60 52.34 -1.03
N PRO A 100 35.50 53.33 -0.76
CA PRO A 100 36.84 53.57 -1.32
C PRO A 100 38.01 53.48 -0.31
#